data_AF-A0A832FJC9-F1
#
_entry.id   AF-A0A832FJC9-F1
#
_cell.length_a   1.000
_cell.length_b   1.000
_cell.length_c   1.000
_cell.angle_alpha   90.00
_cell.angle_beta   90.00
_cell.angle_gamma   90.00
#
_symmetry.space_group_name_H-M   'P 1'
#
loop_
_entity.id
_entity.type
_entity.pdbx_description
1 polymer ?
#
loop_
_entity_poly.entity_id
_entity_poly.type
_entity_poly.pdbx_seq_one_letter_code
_entity_poly.pdbx_strand_id
1 'polypeptide(L)'
;MTGKREVSPNLVVNKEIATVDKDLDLFGGWIGRLENPDPVLLSESRGRGIRLYDEIARDAHTAAVLQTRYLAVVGKEWSIQPAGDYVRRRGAVREVSQQDIEIARFVEDVLMSCNFDQLRLELLQAILYGYWGAEIIWKVRDGHIVIDQFLGKHPRRFCFTLEREPRLLTPDSRVSGEPLPDRKFLIFQYGDSDNPYGQGLGQKLWWPVWFKKHGIKFWVIFMEKFSMPTPVGKYPPQAAEQRGKLLEAIDAIRTETGIVIPDSMSIELMEASRQGDGSYRSACEYFDQQISKVVLGQTLTTEVASRGSYAASQIHEQVRQDIIEADADLLDAYLSRVLIPWIVDYNFPGVTSYPRLVTHAGKKPDLFARSQIDKTLVQEIGLPVAKSYFYETYGLPQPTEGEEVVSGGGQQD
;
A
#
# COMPACT_ATOMS: atom_id res chain seq x y z
N MET A 1 -25.01 48.72 -12.89
CA MET A 1 -23.54 48.76 -13.09
C MET A 1 -22.95 47.47 -12.55
N THR A 2 -22.92 46.41 -13.37
CA THR A 2 -22.30 45.13 -13.07
C THR A 2 -20.93 45.11 -13.71
N GLY A 3 -19.91 45.54 -12.95
CA GLY A 3 -18.53 45.50 -13.40
C GLY A 3 -18.08 44.04 -13.55
N LYS A 4 -17.95 43.56 -14.79
CA LYS A 4 -17.20 42.34 -15.09
C LYS A 4 -15.76 42.58 -14.62
N ARG A 5 -15.31 41.83 -13.61
CA ARG A 5 -13.89 41.74 -13.27
C ARG A 5 -13.20 41.05 -14.46
N GLU A 6 -12.49 41.82 -15.26
CA GLU A 6 -11.53 41.29 -16.22
C GLU A 6 -10.42 40.61 -15.41
N VAL A 7 -10.36 39.27 -15.49
CA VAL A 7 -9.24 38.51 -14.95
C VAL A 7 -8.08 38.71 -15.92
N SER A 8 -7.11 39.55 -15.55
CA SER A 8 -5.91 39.76 -16.35
C SER A 8 -5.10 38.45 -16.48
N PRO A 9 -4.55 38.11 -17.66
CA PRO A 9 -3.83 36.85 -17.89
C PRO A 9 -2.53 36.68 -17.07
N ASN A 10 -2.10 37.71 -16.33
CA ASN A 10 -0.95 37.67 -15.42
C ASN A 10 -1.27 37.19 -14.00
N LEU A 11 -2.49 36.72 -13.72
CA LEU A 11 -2.90 36.18 -12.41
C LEU A 11 -2.61 34.69 -12.26
N VAL A 12 -1.44 34.22 -12.70
CA VAL A 12 -1.01 32.85 -12.39
C VAL A 12 -0.50 32.83 -10.94
N VAL A 13 -1.34 32.39 -10.01
CA VAL A 13 -0.96 32.15 -8.60
C VAL A 13 -0.31 30.75 -8.52
N ASN A 14 0.96 30.65 -8.91
CA ASN A 14 1.71 29.39 -8.94
C ASN A 14 2.79 29.28 -7.85
N LYS A 15 3.07 30.36 -7.12
CA LYS A 15 4.11 30.37 -6.09
C LYS A 15 3.54 29.92 -4.74
N GLU A 16 4.16 28.91 -4.14
CA GLU A 16 3.87 28.51 -2.76
C GLU A 16 4.15 29.67 -1.79
N ILE A 17 3.21 29.94 -0.90
CA ILE A 17 3.31 31.02 0.10
C ILE A 17 3.78 30.47 1.45
N ALA A 18 3.24 29.32 1.86
CA ALA A 18 3.58 28.60 3.10
C ALA A 18 4.71 27.60 2.83
N THR A 19 5.89 28.15 2.58
CA THR A 19 7.11 27.42 2.29
C THR A 19 7.77 26.91 3.57
N VAL A 20 8.62 25.87 3.47
CA VAL A 20 9.33 25.24 4.60
C VAL A 20 10.16 26.25 5.41
N ASP A 21 10.76 27.25 4.76
CA ASP A 21 11.53 28.33 5.41
C ASP A 21 10.68 29.22 6.34
N LYS A 22 9.35 29.20 6.20
CA LYS A 22 8.40 29.95 7.02
C LYS A 22 7.67 29.08 8.05
N ASP A 23 7.96 27.79 8.08
CA ASP A 23 7.34 26.85 8.99
C ASP A 23 8.01 26.91 10.37
N LEU A 24 7.21 26.90 11.43
CA LEU A 24 7.69 27.01 12.81
C LEU A 24 8.11 25.65 13.40
N ASP A 25 7.59 24.56 12.84
CA ASP A 25 7.71 23.19 13.36
C ASP A 25 8.62 22.32 12.47
N LEU A 26 8.79 22.64 11.18
CA LEU A 26 9.75 21.97 10.30
C LEU A 26 11.19 22.44 10.54
N PHE A 27 11.95 21.63 11.29
CA PHE A 27 13.35 21.92 11.58
C PHE A 27 14.28 21.44 10.45
N GLY A 28 14.80 22.38 9.64
CA GLY A 28 15.82 22.10 8.62
C GLY A 28 17.26 21.91 9.16
N GLY A 29 17.46 22.19 10.46
CA GLY A 29 18.75 22.16 11.14
C GLY A 29 19.83 23.04 10.49
N TRP A 30 21.07 22.94 11.01
CA TRP A 30 22.26 23.60 10.43
C TRP A 30 22.77 22.93 9.14
N ILE A 31 22.18 21.79 8.77
CA ILE A 31 22.69 20.86 7.77
C ILE A 31 22.02 21.05 6.40
N GLY A 32 20.96 21.88 6.31
CA GLY A 32 20.32 22.24 5.04
C GLY A 32 19.53 21.10 4.41
N ARG A 33 18.97 20.20 5.23
CA ARG A 33 18.09 19.11 4.77
C ARG A 33 16.86 19.02 5.65
N LEU A 34 15.76 18.55 5.09
CA LEU A 34 14.55 18.28 5.87
C LEU A 34 14.75 17.03 6.72
N GLU A 35 14.39 17.10 8.00
CA GLU A 35 14.19 15.91 8.82
C GLU A 35 12.81 15.31 8.53
N ASN A 36 12.67 14.00 8.73
CA ASN A 36 11.38 13.35 8.56
C ASN A 36 10.50 13.72 9.78
N PRO A 37 9.34 14.39 9.59
CA PRO A 37 8.52 14.89 10.69
C PRO A 37 7.72 13.80 11.41
N ASP A 38 7.81 12.54 10.97
CA ASP A 38 7.12 11.41 11.58
C ASP A 38 7.51 11.26 13.08
N PRO A 39 6.57 11.44 14.02
CA PRO A 39 6.87 11.47 15.44
C PRO A 39 7.38 10.12 15.96
N VAL A 40 6.94 9.01 15.36
CA VAL A 40 7.40 7.67 15.75
C VAL A 40 8.85 7.46 15.29
N LEU A 41 9.23 7.98 14.13
CA LEU A 41 10.62 7.92 13.69
C LEU A 41 11.52 8.78 14.58
N LEU A 42 11.05 9.95 15.00
CA LEU A 42 11.78 10.85 15.89
C LEU A 42 11.96 10.25 17.30
N SER A 43 10.92 9.65 17.89
CA SER A 43 10.98 9.13 19.26
C SER A 43 11.50 7.69 19.37
N GLU A 44 11.11 6.79 18.44
CA GLU A 44 11.30 5.34 18.60
C GLU A 44 12.38 4.73 17.69
N SER A 45 12.84 5.44 16.64
CA SER A 45 13.72 4.80 15.65
C SER A 45 15.10 4.43 16.20
N ARG A 46 15.59 5.11 17.24
CA ARG A 46 16.91 4.90 17.87
C ARG A 46 18.05 4.89 16.83
N GLY A 47 18.03 5.83 15.90
CA GLY A 47 19.03 5.96 14.83
C GLY A 47 18.81 5.04 13.62
N ARG A 48 17.76 4.21 13.63
CA ARG A 48 17.39 3.40 12.45
C ARG A 48 16.68 4.22 11.38
N GLY A 49 16.08 5.35 11.75
CA GLY A 49 15.22 6.15 10.90
C GLY A 49 14.07 5.31 10.35
N ILE A 50 13.74 5.54 9.08
CA ILE A 50 12.65 4.88 8.37
C ILE A 50 12.73 3.34 8.34
N ARG A 51 13.92 2.75 8.58
CA ARG A 51 14.08 1.28 8.73
C ARG A 51 13.37 0.71 9.95
N LEU A 52 12.87 1.54 10.85
CA LEU A 52 11.98 1.12 11.92
C LEU A 52 10.78 0.35 11.35
N TYR A 53 10.27 0.79 10.19
CA TYR A 53 9.11 0.19 9.53
C TYR A 53 9.41 -1.13 8.84
N ASP A 54 10.68 -1.52 8.68
CA ASP A 54 11.05 -2.87 8.27
C ASP A 54 10.59 -3.91 9.31
N GLU A 55 10.50 -3.54 10.59
CA GLU A 55 9.94 -4.43 11.61
C GLU A 55 8.44 -4.63 11.44
N ILE A 56 7.73 -3.60 10.99
CA ILE A 56 6.29 -3.66 10.68
C ILE A 56 6.08 -4.57 9.47
N ALA A 57 6.89 -4.40 8.42
CA ALA A 57 6.82 -5.25 7.23
C ALA A 57 7.16 -6.74 7.49
N ARG A 58 7.87 -7.05 8.58
CA ARG A 58 8.21 -8.42 8.99
C ARG A 58 7.13 -9.09 9.85
N ASP A 59 6.20 -8.32 10.40
CA ASP A 59 5.07 -8.87 11.14
C ASP A 59 4.14 -9.63 10.18
N ALA A 60 3.87 -10.91 10.44
CA ALA A 60 3.18 -11.78 9.49
C ALA A 60 1.77 -11.29 9.11
N HIS A 61 1.01 -10.80 10.09
CA HIS A 61 -0.33 -10.27 9.84
C HIS A 61 -0.27 -8.97 9.03
N THR A 62 0.61 -8.05 9.44
CA THR A 62 0.81 -6.77 8.75
C THR A 62 1.27 -6.97 7.31
N ALA A 63 2.24 -7.86 7.09
CA ALA A 63 2.73 -8.23 5.76
C ALA A 63 1.59 -8.77 4.88
N ALA A 64 0.75 -9.66 5.42
CA ALA A 64 -0.36 -10.25 4.67
C ALA A 64 -1.41 -9.20 4.24
N VAL A 65 -1.81 -8.29 5.14
CA VAL A 65 -2.82 -7.27 4.80
C VAL A 65 -2.28 -6.20 3.85
N LEU A 66 -1.01 -5.79 4.00
CA LEU A 66 -0.35 -4.86 3.09
C LEU A 66 -0.19 -5.48 1.70
N GLN A 67 0.32 -6.71 1.63
CA GLN A 67 0.45 -7.44 0.37
C GLN A 67 -0.90 -7.58 -0.33
N THR A 68 -1.97 -7.88 0.41
CA THR A 68 -3.33 -7.97 -0.15
C THR A 68 -3.76 -6.65 -0.79
N ARG A 69 -3.53 -5.52 -0.11
CA ARG A 69 -3.85 -4.18 -0.64
C ARG A 69 -3.03 -3.86 -1.89
N TYR A 70 -1.74 -4.15 -1.89
CA TYR A 70 -0.86 -3.87 -3.03
C TYR A 70 -1.23 -4.71 -4.25
N LEU A 71 -1.39 -6.03 -4.07
CA LEU A 71 -1.75 -6.95 -5.14
C LEU A 71 -3.15 -6.67 -5.70
N ALA A 72 -4.06 -6.15 -4.89
CA ALA A 72 -5.39 -5.78 -5.35
C ALA A 72 -5.40 -4.59 -6.34
N VAL A 73 -4.36 -3.75 -6.31
CA VAL A 73 -4.12 -2.70 -7.33
C VAL A 73 -3.33 -3.27 -8.50
N VAL A 74 -2.20 -3.94 -8.23
CA VAL A 74 -1.30 -4.45 -9.29
C VAL A 74 -1.98 -5.48 -10.17
N GLY A 75 -2.84 -6.34 -9.60
CA GLY A 75 -3.61 -7.33 -10.33
C GLY A 75 -4.75 -6.78 -11.19
N LYS A 76 -4.97 -5.46 -11.22
CA LYS A 76 -5.94 -4.83 -12.12
C LYS A 76 -5.30 -4.55 -13.46
N GLU A 77 -6.07 -4.80 -14.52
CA GLU A 77 -5.74 -4.41 -15.89
C GLU A 77 -5.51 -2.89 -15.96
N TRP A 78 -4.61 -2.47 -16.83
CA TRP A 78 -4.32 -1.08 -17.10
C TRP A 78 -4.23 -0.85 -18.60
N SER A 79 -4.41 0.40 -19.02
CA SER A 79 -4.26 0.83 -20.40
C SER A 79 -3.60 2.21 -20.47
N ILE A 80 -3.05 2.55 -21.63
CA ILE A 80 -2.58 3.91 -21.92
C ILE A 80 -3.63 4.65 -22.76
N GLN A 81 -4.28 5.65 -22.16
CA GLN A 81 -5.24 6.50 -22.85
C GLN A 81 -4.52 7.60 -23.64
N PRO A 82 -4.79 7.75 -24.95
CA PRO A 82 -4.25 8.82 -25.79
C PRO A 82 -4.50 10.23 -25.23
N ALA A 83 -3.61 11.15 -25.60
CA ALA A 83 -3.73 12.54 -25.23
C ALA A 83 -4.97 13.19 -25.90
N GLY A 84 -6.07 13.33 -25.16
CA GLY A 84 -7.32 13.92 -25.66
C GLY A 84 -8.58 13.24 -25.14
N ASP A 85 -8.51 11.94 -24.84
CA ASP A 85 -9.66 11.16 -24.36
C ASP A 85 -10.17 11.63 -23.00
N TYR A 86 -9.28 12.05 -22.10
CA TYR A 86 -9.69 12.61 -20.80
C TYR A 86 -10.21 14.05 -20.90
N VAL A 87 -9.83 14.78 -21.96
CA VAL A 87 -10.27 16.17 -22.16
C VAL A 87 -11.76 16.16 -22.53
N ARG A 88 -12.21 15.17 -23.32
CA ARG A 88 -13.65 14.91 -23.58
C ARG A 88 -14.46 14.78 -22.29
N ARG A 89 -13.94 14.11 -21.25
CA ARG A 89 -14.60 13.98 -19.95
C ARG A 89 -14.72 15.29 -19.15
N ARG A 90 -13.85 16.28 -19.41
CA ARG A 90 -13.87 17.61 -18.75
C ARG A 90 -14.53 18.72 -19.58
N GLY A 91 -15.19 18.39 -20.69
CA GLY A 91 -15.96 19.34 -21.50
C GLY A 91 -15.14 20.19 -22.48
N ALA A 92 -13.82 19.98 -22.58
CA ALA A 92 -13.00 20.55 -23.66
C ALA A 92 -12.72 19.44 -24.69
N VAL A 93 -13.15 19.63 -25.94
CA VAL A 93 -13.00 18.59 -26.97
C VAL A 93 -11.74 18.88 -27.78
N ARG A 94 -10.63 18.22 -27.45
CA ARG A 94 -9.52 18.02 -28.39
C ARG A 94 -9.79 16.69 -29.10
N GLU A 95 -9.84 16.71 -30.43
CA GLU A 95 -9.88 15.45 -31.19
C GLU A 95 -8.57 14.69 -30.99
N VAL A 96 -8.69 13.38 -30.75
CA VAL A 96 -7.53 12.49 -30.63
C VAL A 96 -6.95 12.32 -32.03
N SER A 97 -5.71 12.75 -32.23
CA SER A 97 -5.02 12.59 -33.52
C SER A 97 -4.42 11.20 -33.67
N GLN A 98 -4.13 10.81 -34.92
CA GLN A 98 -3.40 9.56 -35.20
C GLN A 98 -2.05 9.49 -34.46
N GLN A 99 -1.36 10.62 -34.35
CA GLN A 99 -0.12 10.73 -33.58
C GLN A 99 -0.34 10.46 -32.08
N ASP A 100 -1.43 10.97 -31.48
CA ASP A 100 -1.72 10.71 -30.05
C ASP A 100 -1.96 9.21 -29.79
N ILE A 101 -2.57 8.50 -30.74
CA ILE A 101 -2.79 7.04 -30.68
C ILE A 101 -1.46 6.28 -30.80
N GLU A 102 -0.60 6.68 -31.73
CA GLU A 102 0.72 6.06 -31.93
C GLU A 102 1.63 6.23 -30.71
N ILE A 103 1.64 7.42 -30.10
CA ILE A 103 2.42 7.69 -28.88
C ILE A 103 1.86 6.84 -27.72
N ALA A 104 0.54 6.75 -27.57
CA ALA A 104 -0.06 5.92 -26.52
C ALA A 104 0.32 4.45 -26.66
N ARG A 105 0.21 3.89 -27.87
CA ARG A 105 0.62 2.51 -28.18
C ARG A 105 2.10 2.28 -27.91
N PHE A 106 2.97 3.20 -28.33
CA PHE A 106 4.40 3.10 -28.05
C PHE A 106 4.69 3.06 -26.54
N VAL A 107 4.05 3.92 -25.74
CA VAL A 107 4.21 3.92 -24.28
C VAL A 107 3.72 2.59 -23.69
N GLU A 108 2.57 2.10 -24.13
CA GLU A 108 2.02 0.82 -23.71
C GLU A 108 2.99 -0.34 -24.02
N ASP A 109 3.52 -0.41 -25.23
CA ASP A 109 4.50 -1.41 -25.65
C ASP A 109 5.79 -1.36 -24.81
N VAL A 110 6.27 -0.16 -24.47
CA VAL A 110 7.44 0.02 -23.59
C VAL A 110 7.17 -0.54 -22.20
N LEU A 111 6.02 -0.23 -21.61
CA LEU A 111 5.66 -0.69 -20.27
C LEU A 111 5.41 -2.21 -20.25
N MET A 112 4.78 -2.78 -21.28
CA MET A 112 4.60 -4.22 -21.45
C MET A 112 5.92 -4.98 -21.67
N SER A 113 6.95 -4.29 -22.18
CA SER A 113 8.28 -4.88 -22.46
C SER A 113 9.23 -4.88 -21.26
N CYS A 114 8.80 -4.45 -20.06
CA CYS A 114 9.65 -4.33 -18.87
C CYS A 114 8.94 -4.84 -17.61
N ASN A 115 9.61 -4.76 -16.45
CA ASN A 115 9.08 -5.21 -15.16
C ASN A 115 8.10 -4.20 -14.53
N PHE A 116 7.13 -3.70 -15.30
CA PHE A 116 6.24 -2.61 -14.88
C PHE A 116 5.34 -2.99 -13.69
N ASP A 117 4.82 -4.21 -13.61
CA ASP A 117 4.03 -4.65 -12.45
C ASP A 117 4.88 -4.75 -11.17
N GLN A 118 6.14 -5.14 -11.30
CA GLN A 118 7.09 -5.10 -10.18
C GLN A 118 7.34 -3.66 -9.71
N LEU A 119 7.47 -2.70 -10.64
CA LEU A 119 7.55 -1.28 -10.30
C LEU A 119 6.30 -0.82 -9.53
N ARG A 120 5.10 -1.11 -10.04
CA ARG A 120 3.83 -0.72 -9.40
C ARG A 120 3.76 -1.27 -7.98
N LEU A 121 4.09 -2.55 -7.79
CA LEU A 121 4.16 -3.20 -6.48
C LEU A 121 5.14 -2.51 -5.53
N GLU A 122 6.34 -2.18 -6.02
CA GLU A 122 7.39 -1.53 -5.22
C GLU A 122 7.01 -0.10 -4.86
N LEU A 123 6.48 0.69 -5.79
CA LEU A 123 6.03 2.06 -5.50
C LEU A 123 4.91 2.05 -4.45
N LEU A 124 3.98 1.09 -4.48
CA LEU A 124 2.92 0.97 -3.47
C LEU A 124 3.44 0.68 -2.05
N GLN A 125 4.70 0.26 -1.87
CA GLN A 125 5.31 0.21 -0.54
C GLN A 125 5.37 1.61 0.12
N ALA A 126 5.27 2.70 -0.64
CA ALA A 126 5.09 4.05 -0.11
C ALA A 126 3.90 4.15 0.85
N ILE A 127 2.87 3.30 0.71
CA ILE A 127 1.76 3.24 1.67
C ILE A 127 2.26 2.99 3.10
N LEU A 128 3.25 2.11 3.28
CA LEU A 128 3.84 1.86 4.59
C LEU A 128 4.80 2.98 4.99
N TYR A 129 5.71 3.36 4.08
CA TYR A 129 6.87 4.19 4.43
C TYR A 129 6.66 5.71 4.25
N GLY A 130 5.58 6.14 3.59
CA GLY A 130 5.30 7.53 3.20
C GLY A 130 5.79 7.87 1.80
N TYR A 131 6.87 7.25 1.34
CA TYR A 131 7.34 7.36 -0.03
C TYR A 131 8.13 6.11 -0.43
N TRP A 132 8.40 5.93 -1.73
CA TRP A 132 9.26 4.88 -2.25
C TRP A 132 9.96 5.33 -3.53
N GLY A 133 11.22 4.91 -3.70
CA GLY A 133 12.03 5.26 -4.86
C GLY A 133 12.18 4.10 -5.84
N ALA A 134 12.35 4.40 -7.12
CA ALA A 134 12.76 3.43 -8.13
C ALA A 134 13.74 4.06 -9.12
N GLU A 135 14.80 3.34 -9.45
CA GLU A 135 15.76 3.74 -10.49
C GLU A 135 15.33 3.17 -11.84
N ILE A 136 15.36 3.99 -12.89
CA ILE A 136 15.05 3.58 -14.25
C ILE A 136 16.35 3.23 -14.97
N ILE A 137 16.43 2.03 -15.54
CA ILE A 137 17.51 1.65 -16.45
C ILE A 137 16.99 1.84 -17.88
N TRP A 138 17.50 2.86 -18.56
CA TRP A 138 17.19 3.15 -19.96
C TRP A 138 18.11 2.36 -20.88
N LYS A 139 17.60 1.95 -22.04
CA LYS A 139 18.38 1.35 -23.13
C LYS A 139 17.90 1.86 -24.48
N VAL A 140 18.74 1.73 -25.50
CA VAL A 140 18.33 1.97 -26.89
C VAL A 140 17.86 0.64 -27.49
N ARG A 141 16.67 0.63 -28.10
CA ARG A 141 16.10 -0.50 -28.85
C ARG A 141 15.46 0.04 -30.13
N ASP A 142 15.86 -0.47 -31.29
CA ASP A 142 15.30 -0.08 -32.59
C ASP A 142 15.29 1.43 -32.85
N GLY A 143 16.35 2.14 -32.44
CA GLY A 143 16.46 3.60 -32.57
C GLY A 143 15.66 4.41 -31.55
N HIS A 144 14.89 3.74 -30.68
CA HIS A 144 14.13 4.35 -29.60
C HIS A 144 14.82 4.19 -28.24
N ILE A 145 14.65 5.17 -27.34
CA ILE A 145 15.07 5.07 -25.94
C ILE A 145 13.90 4.47 -25.17
N VAL A 146 14.09 3.25 -24.68
CA VAL A 146 13.06 2.48 -23.95
C VAL A 146 13.57 2.09 -22.57
N ILE A 147 12.69 1.54 -21.75
CA ILE A 147 13.03 1.06 -20.42
C ILE A 147 13.51 -0.38 -20.53
N ASP A 148 14.68 -0.66 -19.96
CA ASP A 148 15.18 -2.01 -19.75
C ASP A 148 14.51 -2.64 -18.54
N GLN A 149 14.62 -1.95 -17.40
CA GLN A 149 14.04 -2.38 -16.13
C GLN A 149 13.96 -1.22 -15.13
N PHE A 150 13.15 -1.42 -14.11
CA PHE A 150 13.10 -0.63 -12.90
C PHE A 150 13.75 -1.36 -11.74
N LEU A 151 14.47 -0.62 -10.89
CA LEU A 151 15.08 -1.15 -9.67
C LEU A 151 14.58 -0.38 -8.46
N GLY A 152 13.76 -1.02 -7.62
CA GLY A 152 13.30 -0.45 -6.36
C GLY A 152 14.43 -0.02 -5.45
N LYS A 153 14.29 1.18 -4.88
CA LYS A 153 15.22 1.77 -3.94
C LYS A 153 14.47 2.10 -2.66
N HIS A 154 14.85 1.40 -1.61
CA HIS A 154 14.30 1.64 -0.28
C HIS A 154 14.44 3.12 0.13
N PRO A 155 13.41 3.73 0.73
CA PRO A 155 13.39 5.10 1.24
C PRO A 155 14.62 5.53 2.04
N ARG A 156 15.25 4.64 2.81
CA ARG A 156 16.49 4.93 3.56
C ARG A 156 17.65 5.45 2.70
N ARG A 157 17.56 5.33 1.38
CA ARG A 157 18.56 5.78 0.41
C ARG A 157 18.40 7.25 0.04
N PHE A 158 17.32 7.92 0.43
CA PHE A 158 17.04 9.29 0.01
C PHE A 158 16.88 10.24 1.20
N CYS A 159 17.15 11.51 0.94
CA CYS A 159 16.79 12.64 1.78
C CYS A 159 16.29 13.79 0.89
N PHE A 160 15.76 14.84 1.50
CA PHE A 160 15.24 15.98 0.75
C PHE A 160 15.87 17.30 1.21
N THR A 161 16.07 18.22 0.26
CA THR A 161 16.44 19.60 0.57
C THR A 161 15.27 20.37 1.17
N LEU A 162 15.50 21.62 1.61
CA LEU A 162 14.44 22.50 2.09
C LEU A 162 13.41 22.85 1.01
N GLU A 163 13.85 22.84 -0.25
CA GLU A 163 13.02 23.02 -1.46
C GLU A 163 12.30 21.73 -1.87
N ARG A 164 12.33 20.70 -1.02
CA ARG A 164 11.70 19.39 -1.25
C ARG A 164 12.31 18.61 -2.44
N GLU A 165 13.53 18.93 -2.87
CA GLU A 165 14.22 18.19 -3.91
C GLU A 165 14.80 16.88 -3.37
N PRO A 166 14.58 15.72 -4.03
CA PRO A 166 15.17 14.47 -3.60
C PRO A 166 16.70 14.43 -3.87
N ARG A 167 17.43 13.85 -2.94
CA ARG A 167 18.88 13.60 -3.00
C ARG A 167 19.17 12.15 -2.65
N LEU A 168 20.19 11.54 -3.28
CA LEU A 168 20.64 10.18 -2.99
C LEU A 168 21.71 10.19 -1.91
N LEU A 169 21.50 9.44 -0.83
CA LEU A 169 22.52 9.22 0.19
C LEU A 169 23.55 8.21 -0.30
N THR A 170 24.82 8.62 -0.28
CA THR A 170 25.99 7.83 -0.70
C THR A 170 27.03 7.77 0.43
N PRO A 171 28.04 6.89 0.36
CA PRO A 171 29.14 6.90 1.32
C PRO A 171 29.90 8.23 1.36
N ASP A 172 29.96 8.96 0.24
CA ASP A 172 30.68 10.24 0.15
C ASP A 172 29.79 11.42 0.55
N SER A 173 28.47 11.31 0.39
CA SER A 173 27.46 12.29 0.81
C SER A 173 26.40 11.65 1.73
N ARG A 174 26.82 11.23 2.93
CA ARG A 174 25.95 10.50 3.89
C ARG A 174 24.86 11.35 4.54
N VAL A 175 24.99 12.67 4.44
CA VAL A 175 24.14 13.61 5.18
C VAL A 175 23.25 14.41 4.24
N SER A 176 23.84 15.19 3.34
CA SER A 176 23.12 16.04 2.37
C SER A 176 22.66 15.29 1.11
N GLY A 177 23.26 14.13 0.83
CA GLY A 177 23.04 13.39 -0.40
C GLY A 177 23.58 14.10 -1.64
N GLU A 178 23.52 13.41 -2.78
CA GLU A 178 23.88 13.90 -4.11
C GLU A 178 22.61 14.19 -4.93
N PRO A 179 22.64 15.17 -5.86
CA PRO A 179 21.55 15.40 -6.79
C PRO A 179 21.22 14.14 -7.59
N LEU A 180 19.92 13.88 -7.78
CA LEU A 180 19.50 12.80 -8.67
C LEU A 180 19.71 13.24 -10.14
N PRO A 181 20.26 12.37 -11.00
CA PRO A 181 20.30 12.65 -12.43
C PRO A 181 18.88 12.81 -13.01
N ASP A 182 18.76 13.69 -14.00
CA ASP A 182 17.47 13.94 -14.64
C ASP A 182 16.88 12.66 -15.26
N ARG A 183 15.57 12.49 -15.12
CA ARG A 183 14.80 11.34 -15.64
C ARG A 183 15.33 9.96 -15.24
N LYS A 184 16.06 9.85 -14.12
CA LYS A 184 16.71 8.60 -13.69
C LYS A 184 16.00 7.90 -12.53
N PHE A 185 15.33 8.67 -11.67
CA PHE A 185 14.69 8.14 -10.46
C PHE A 185 13.24 8.60 -10.36
N LEU A 186 12.35 7.67 -10.06
CA LEU A 186 11.00 7.93 -9.60
C LEU A 186 11.02 8.00 -8.08
N ILE A 187 10.35 9.01 -7.50
CA ILE A 187 10.10 9.16 -6.07
C ILE A 187 8.59 9.31 -5.89
N PHE A 188 7.92 8.21 -5.57
CA PHE A 188 6.47 8.19 -5.35
C PHE A 188 6.16 8.48 -3.88
N GLN A 189 5.26 9.41 -3.64
CA GLN A 189 4.85 9.86 -2.31
C GLN A 189 3.41 9.44 -2.03
N TYR A 190 3.13 9.05 -0.78
CA TYR A 190 1.83 8.63 -0.28
C TYR A 190 1.45 9.41 0.98
N GLY A 191 0.15 9.67 1.16
CA GLY A 191 -0.38 10.41 2.31
C GLY A 191 -0.53 11.90 1.99
N ASP A 192 0.00 12.77 2.86
CA ASP A 192 0.00 14.21 2.60
C ASP A 192 1.16 14.64 1.70
N SER A 193 1.01 15.83 1.11
CA SER A 193 2.01 16.50 0.27
C SER A 193 2.75 17.63 1.00
N ASP A 194 2.46 17.81 2.29
CA ASP A 194 2.97 18.91 3.10
C ASP A 194 4.47 18.77 3.37
N ASN A 195 4.94 17.53 3.48
CA ASN A 195 6.35 17.20 3.62
C ASN A 195 6.76 16.19 2.53
N PRO A 196 7.99 16.21 2.00
CA PRO A 196 8.37 15.34 0.89
C PRO A 196 8.59 13.86 1.28
N TYR A 197 8.64 13.54 2.58
CA TYR A 197 8.68 12.15 3.05
C TYR A 197 7.29 11.49 3.02
N GLY A 198 6.23 12.27 2.78
CA GLY A 198 4.85 11.81 2.82
C GLY A 198 4.39 11.42 4.22
N GLN A 199 3.26 10.72 4.28
CA GLN A 199 2.63 10.30 5.52
C GLN A 199 2.15 8.85 5.44
N GLY A 200 3.11 7.94 5.60
CA GLY A 200 2.86 6.50 5.56
C GLY A 200 2.03 5.99 6.73
N LEU A 201 1.57 4.74 6.59
CA LEU A 201 0.87 4.01 7.65
C LEU A 201 1.81 3.52 8.77
N GLY A 202 3.14 3.52 8.55
CA GLY A 202 4.12 3.04 9.51
C GLY A 202 3.96 3.64 10.91
N GLN A 203 3.77 4.96 11.02
CA GLN A 203 3.55 5.63 12.32
C GLN A 203 2.30 5.13 13.06
N LYS A 204 1.26 4.73 12.32
CA LYS A 204 0.00 4.21 12.89
C LYS A 204 0.14 2.73 13.26
N LEU A 205 0.91 1.98 12.48
CA LEU A 205 1.10 0.54 12.62
C LEU A 205 2.18 0.15 13.63
N TRP A 206 3.11 1.05 13.94
CA TRP A 206 4.23 0.78 14.85
C TRP A 206 3.76 0.28 16.21
N TRP A 207 2.84 0.99 16.86
CA TRP A 207 2.40 0.67 18.22
C TRP A 207 1.66 -0.67 18.32
N PRO A 208 0.65 -0.97 17.47
CA PRO A 208 0.01 -2.29 17.47
C PRO A 208 1.00 -3.44 17.26
N VAL A 209 1.93 -3.31 16.31
CA VAL A 209 2.95 -4.35 16.05
C VAL A 209 3.89 -4.50 17.24
N TRP A 210 4.36 -3.39 17.80
CA TRP A 210 5.27 -3.38 18.94
C TRP A 210 4.63 -4.05 20.16
N PHE A 211 3.42 -3.64 20.55
CA PHE A 211 2.70 -4.23 21.68
C PHE A 211 2.40 -5.72 21.46
N LYS A 212 1.97 -6.10 20.24
CA LYS A 212 1.72 -7.50 19.90
C LYS A 212 2.99 -8.34 20.03
N LYS A 213 4.12 -7.88 19.49
CA LYS A 213 5.41 -8.58 19.55
C LYS A 213 5.86 -8.83 20.99
N HIS A 214 5.73 -7.84 21.87
CA HIS A 214 6.03 -8.02 23.30
C HIS A 214 5.01 -8.91 23.99
N GLY A 215 3.72 -8.80 23.65
CA GLY A 215 2.66 -9.68 24.16
C GLY A 215 2.93 -11.15 23.84
N ILE A 216 3.30 -11.46 22.60
CA ILE A 216 3.68 -12.81 22.15
C ILE A 216 4.90 -13.31 22.94
N LYS A 217 5.91 -12.46 23.15
CA LYS A 217 7.09 -12.84 23.97
C LYS A 217 6.67 -13.26 25.38
N PHE A 218 5.81 -12.49 26.04
CA PHE A 218 5.31 -12.86 27.37
C PHE A 218 4.44 -14.12 27.33
N TRP A 219 3.66 -14.32 26.27
CA TRP A 219 2.86 -15.52 26.09
C TRP A 219 3.74 -16.77 25.97
N VAL A 220 4.80 -16.72 25.17
CA VAL A 220 5.75 -17.85 25.03
C VAL A 220 6.40 -18.18 26.38
N ILE A 221 6.87 -17.18 27.12
CA ILE A 221 7.44 -17.37 28.47
C ILE A 221 6.40 -17.96 29.43
N PHE A 222 5.15 -17.51 29.33
CA PHE A 222 4.06 -18.06 30.13
C PHE A 222 3.80 -19.53 29.79
N MET A 223 3.73 -19.89 28.51
CA MET A 223 3.54 -21.28 28.08
C MET A 223 4.69 -22.17 28.58
N GLU A 224 5.93 -21.69 28.50
CA GLU A 224 7.10 -22.41 29.03
C GLU A 224 6.95 -22.69 30.54
N LYS A 225 6.61 -21.67 31.34
CA LYS A 225 6.40 -21.83 32.78
C LYS A 225 5.18 -22.66 33.15
N PHE A 226 4.14 -22.65 32.30
CA PHE A 226 2.94 -23.45 32.52
C PHE A 226 3.21 -24.93 32.19
N SER A 227 3.94 -25.22 31.12
CA SER A 227 4.33 -26.58 30.74
C SER A 227 5.44 -27.15 31.64
N MET A 228 6.28 -26.30 32.22
CA MET A 228 7.33 -26.68 33.16
C MET A 228 7.26 -25.79 34.41
N PRO A 229 6.32 -26.07 35.33
CA PRO A 229 6.22 -25.34 36.59
C PRO A 229 7.55 -25.36 37.35
N THR A 230 7.82 -24.29 38.10
CA THR A 230 9.07 -24.22 38.87
C THR A 230 8.97 -25.13 40.10
N PRO A 231 9.81 -26.17 40.24
CA PRO A 231 9.83 -27.00 41.43
C PRO A 231 10.44 -26.21 42.61
N VAL A 232 9.80 -26.29 43.77
CA VAL A 232 10.24 -25.71 45.03
C VAL A 232 10.44 -26.83 46.04
N GLY A 233 11.70 -27.06 46.41
CA GLY A 233 12.05 -27.97 47.50
C GLY A 233 11.89 -27.30 48.85
N LYS A 234 11.04 -27.86 49.71
CA LYS A 234 10.91 -27.47 51.11
C LYS A 234 11.62 -28.49 51.98
N TYR A 235 12.48 -28.00 52.88
CA TYR A 235 13.19 -28.82 53.86
C TYR A 235 13.16 -28.14 55.24
N PRO A 236 13.13 -28.91 56.34
CA PRO A 236 13.14 -28.36 57.68
C PRO A 236 14.51 -27.78 58.03
N PRO A 237 14.60 -26.74 58.89
CA PRO A 237 15.87 -26.10 59.26
C PRO A 237 16.95 -27.07 59.77
N GLN A 238 16.54 -28.16 60.42
CA GLN A 238 17.42 -29.19 60.97
C GLN A 238 18.07 -30.08 59.89
N ALA A 239 17.56 -30.06 58.65
CA ALA A 239 18.03 -30.89 57.53
C ALA A 239 18.81 -30.07 56.47
N ALA A 240 19.38 -28.93 56.85
CA ALA A 240 20.11 -28.04 55.94
C ALA A 240 21.27 -28.74 55.20
N GLU A 241 21.91 -29.73 55.82
CA GLU A 241 22.97 -30.54 55.20
C GLU A 241 22.47 -31.40 54.03
N GLN A 242 21.16 -31.69 53.97
CA GLN A 242 20.56 -32.51 52.91
C GLN A 242 20.05 -31.67 51.72
N ARG A 243 20.25 -30.35 51.75
CA ARG A 243 19.85 -29.43 50.66
C ARG A 243 20.38 -29.85 49.29
N GLY A 244 21.62 -30.34 49.23
CA GLY A 244 22.24 -30.78 47.98
C GLY A 244 21.50 -31.96 47.33
N LYS A 245 21.11 -32.96 48.13
CA LYS A 245 20.35 -34.14 47.66
C LYS A 245 18.95 -33.78 47.19
N LEU A 246 18.31 -32.82 47.86
CA LEU A 246 16.99 -32.32 47.44
C LEU A 246 17.09 -31.54 46.12
N LEU A 247 18.18 -30.80 45.89
CA LEU A 247 18.42 -30.12 44.62
C LEU A 247 18.70 -31.13 43.48
N GLU A 248 19.50 -32.17 43.73
CA GLU A 248 19.71 -33.27 42.79
C GLU A 248 18.39 -33.96 42.42
N ALA A 249 17.51 -34.21 43.40
CA ALA A 249 16.18 -34.77 43.15
C ALA A 249 15.29 -33.82 42.31
N ILE A 250 15.37 -32.50 42.53
CA ILE A 250 14.67 -31.49 41.72
C ILE A 250 15.19 -31.47 40.27
N ASP A 251 16.50 -31.58 40.07
CA ASP A 251 17.10 -31.65 38.74
C ASP A 251 16.70 -32.95 38.03
N ALA A 252 16.63 -34.08 38.76
CA ALA A 252 16.16 -35.36 38.23
C ALA A 252 14.70 -35.33 37.76
N ILE A 253 13.80 -34.58 38.43
CA ILE A 253 12.39 -34.42 37.97
C ILE A 253 12.29 -33.90 36.53
N ARG A 254 13.27 -33.12 36.05
CA ARG A 254 13.25 -32.57 34.68
C ARG A 254 13.47 -33.65 33.61
N THR A 255 14.09 -34.76 33.96
CA THR A 255 14.55 -35.81 33.02
C THR A 255 14.01 -37.21 33.33
N GLU A 256 13.64 -37.48 34.57
CA GLU A 256 13.25 -38.79 35.07
C GLU A 256 11.77 -38.84 35.46
N THR A 257 11.13 -40.00 35.28
CA THR A 257 9.69 -40.20 35.48
C THR A 257 9.29 -40.38 36.95
N GLY A 258 10.24 -40.45 37.89
CA GLY A 258 9.95 -40.65 39.31
C GLY A 258 11.15 -40.37 40.21
N ILE A 259 10.87 -39.95 41.45
CA ILE A 259 11.88 -39.60 42.45
C ILE A 259 11.49 -40.17 43.83
N VAL A 260 12.48 -40.39 44.68
CA VAL A 260 12.28 -40.82 46.07
C VAL A 260 12.85 -39.74 47.00
N ILE A 261 12.00 -39.20 47.88
CA ILE A 261 12.40 -38.23 48.90
C ILE A 261 11.90 -38.68 50.29
N PRO A 262 12.58 -38.30 51.39
CA PRO A 262 12.10 -38.59 52.73
C PRO A 262 10.76 -37.91 53.03
N ASP A 263 9.93 -38.51 53.88
CA ASP A 263 8.60 -37.99 54.27
C ASP A 263 8.66 -36.59 54.92
N SER A 264 9.82 -36.22 55.49
CA SER A 264 10.08 -34.89 56.07
C SER A 264 10.38 -33.79 55.04
N MET A 265 10.45 -34.11 53.74
CA MET A 265 10.71 -33.17 52.65
C MET A 265 9.55 -33.17 51.65
N SER A 266 9.33 -32.03 50.99
CA SER A 266 8.35 -31.95 49.91
C SER A 266 8.93 -31.18 48.72
N ILE A 267 8.51 -31.58 47.53
CA ILE A 267 8.71 -30.81 46.30
C ILE A 267 7.32 -30.38 45.84
N GLU A 268 7.12 -29.06 45.78
CA GLU A 268 5.89 -28.46 45.29
C GLU A 268 6.16 -27.79 43.96
N LEU A 269 5.27 -27.99 42.99
CA LEU A 269 5.31 -27.25 41.74
C LEU A 269 4.62 -25.91 41.94
N MET A 270 5.38 -24.81 41.83
CA MET A 270 4.79 -23.48 41.77
C MET A 270 4.13 -23.29 40.42
N GLU A 271 2.83 -23.55 40.38
CA GLU A 271 2.00 -23.29 39.22
C GLU A 271 1.72 -21.79 39.07
N ALA A 272 1.83 -21.30 37.83
CA ALA A 272 1.36 -19.97 37.50
C ALA A 272 -0.17 -19.99 37.44
N SER A 273 -0.85 -19.63 38.54
CA SER A 273 -2.31 -19.48 38.51
C SER A 273 -2.69 -18.13 37.88
N ARG A 274 -3.65 -18.15 36.96
CA ARG A 274 -4.36 -16.94 36.51
C ARG A 274 -5.85 -17.14 36.74
N GLN A 275 -6.44 -16.29 37.56
CA GLN A 275 -7.87 -16.03 37.57
C GLN A 275 -8.12 -14.78 36.73
N GLY A 276 -8.82 -14.91 35.58
CA GLY A 276 -9.19 -13.78 34.72
C GLY A 276 -9.45 -14.16 33.25
N ASP A 277 -10.25 -13.34 32.55
CA ASP A 277 -10.69 -13.50 31.15
C ASP A 277 -9.62 -13.07 30.10
N GLY A 278 -8.57 -12.36 30.52
CA GLY A 278 -7.55 -11.81 29.61
C GLY A 278 -6.56 -12.86 29.07
N SER A 279 -6.92 -13.55 27.99
CA SER A 279 -6.00 -14.43 27.27
C SER A 279 -4.96 -13.61 26.45
N TYR A 280 -3.72 -14.09 26.36
CA TYR A 280 -2.71 -13.48 25.48
C TYR A 280 -3.15 -13.48 24.01
N ARG A 281 -3.89 -14.52 23.62
CA ARG A 281 -4.44 -14.68 22.28
C ARG A 281 -5.40 -13.55 21.93
N SER A 282 -6.37 -13.24 22.79
CA SER A 282 -7.35 -12.18 22.54
C SER A 282 -6.69 -10.79 22.45
N ALA A 283 -5.62 -10.55 23.21
CA ALA A 283 -4.81 -9.34 23.06
C ALA A 283 -4.11 -9.26 21.68
N CYS A 284 -3.56 -10.38 21.19
CA CYS A 284 -2.95 -10.43 19.86
C CYS A 284 -3.99 -10.21 18.76
N GLU A 285 -5.13 -10.88 18.86
CA GLU A 285 -6.26 -10.74 17.92
C GLU A 285 -6.80 -9.30 17.89
N TYR A 286 -6.84 -8.61 19.03
CA TYR A 286 -7.20 -7.19 19.08
C TYR A 286 -6.23 -6.33 18.26
N PHE A 287 -4.92 -6.51 18.42
CA PHE A 287 -3.93 -5.75 17.66
C PHE A 287 -3.97 -6.09 16.16
N ASP A 288 -4.18 -7.35 15.80
CA ASP A 288 -4.36 -7.76 14.39
C ASP A 288 -5.61 -7.12 13.78
N GLN A 289 -6.70 -7.00 14.54
CA GLN A 289 -7.88 -6.25 14.11
C GLN A 289 -7.55 -4.77 13.89
N GLN A 290 -6.84 -4.11 14.81
CA GLN A 290 -6.44 -2.70 14.61
C GLN A 290 -5.55 -2.52 13.37
N ILE A 291 -4.61 -3.44 13.14
CA ILE A 291 -3.75 -3.44 11.95
C ILE A 291 -4.60 -3.57 10.67
N SER A 292 -5.53 -4.52 10.63
CA SER A 292 -6.45 -4.68 9.50
C SER A 292 -7.29 -3.43 9.26
N LYS A 293 -7.78 -2.80 10.33
CA LYS A 293 -8.57 -1.56 10.23
C LYS A 293 -7.76 -0.41 9.63
N VAL A 294 -6.51 -0.26 10.03
CA VAL A 294 -5.62 0.80 9.53
C VAL A 294 -5.26 0.57 8.06
N VAL A 295 -5.02 -0.67 7.66
CA VAL A 295 -4.56 -0.98 6.29
C VAL A 295 -5.72 -1.10 5.30
N LEU A 296 -6.80 -1.77 5.67
CA LEU A 296 -7.93 -2.12 4.80
C LEU A 296 -9.21 -1.31 5.09
N GLY A 297 -9.16 -0.38 6.05
CA GLY A 297 -10.27 0.50 6.42
C GLY A 297 -11.34 -0.13 7.32
N GLN A 298 -11.34 -1.44 7.54
CA GLN A 298 -12.42 -2.17 8.20
C GLN A 298 -11.97 -3.41 8.98
N THR A 299 -12.82 -3.89 9.90
CA THR A 299 -12.68 -5.18 10.62
C THR A 299 -14.00 -5.94 10.69
N LEU A 300 -13.98 -7.24 10.35
CA LEU A 300 -15.16 -8.12 10.27
C LEU A 300 -15.96 -8.21 11.58
N THR A 301 -15.29 -8.04 12.71
CA THR A 301 -15.81 -8.40 14.05
C THR A 301 -16.81 -7.39 14.62
N THR A 302 -16.72 -6.11 14.27
CA THR A 302 -17.60 -5.08 14.87
C THR A 302 -18.98 -5.03 14.19
N GLU A 303 -19.06 -5.29 12.88
CA GLU A 303 -20.31 -5.14 12.13
C GLU A 303 -21.16 -6.41 12.06
N VAL A 304 -20.55 -7.60 12.04
CA VAL A 304 -21.27 -8.89 12.02
C VAL A 304 -22.13 -9.08 13.28
N ALA A 305 -21.71 -8.52 14.42
CA ALA A 305 -22.50 -8.52 15.65
C ALA A 305 -23.80 -7.69 15.55
N SER A 306 -23.86 -6.74 14.60
CA SER A 306 -24.92 -5.73 14.50
C SER A 306 -25.83 -5.90 13.28
N ARG A 307 -25.30 -6.43 12.17
CA ARG A 307 -26.00 -6.63 10.89
C ARG A 307 -25.54 -7.98 10.32
N GLY A 308 -26.49 -8.86 9.96
CA GLY A 308 -26.18 -10.23 9.53
C GLY A 308 -25.04 -10.35 8.52
N SER A 309 -24.35 -11.50 8.54
CA SER A 309 -23.03 -11.74 7.90
C SER A 309 -22.93 -11.31 6.42
N TYR A 310 -24.01 -11.45 5.64
CA TYR A 310 -24.04 -11.09 4.23
C TYR A 310 -23.94 -9.57 4.00
N ALA A 311 -24.70 -8.77 4.75
CA ALA A 311 -24.73 -7.32 4.61
C ALA A 311 -23.39 -6.70 5.04
N ALA A 312 -22.80 -7.21 6.13
CA ALA A 312 -21.46 -6.81 6.55
C ALA A 312 -20.42 -7.09 5.46
N SER A 313 -20.45 -8.29 4.85
CA SER A 313 -19.51 -8.67 3.78
C SER A 313 -19.56 -7.73 2.57
N GLN A 314 -20.75 -7.29 2.16
CA GLN A 314 -20.92 -6.36 1.03
C GLN A 314 -20.34 -4.97 1.34
N ILE A 315 -20.54 -4.45 2.56
CA ILE A 315 -19.97 -3.17 3.00
C ILE A 315 -18.44 -3.26 3.03
N HIS A 316 -17.89 -4.35 3.56
CA HIS A 316 -16.45 -4.58 3.59
C HIS A 316 -15.84 -4.57 2.19
N GLU A 317 -16.47 -5.24 1.23
CA GLU A 317 -15.99 -5.27 -0.14
C GLU A 317 -16.07 -3.89 -0.80
N GLN A 318 -17.11 -3.10 -0.52
CA GLN A 318 -17.19 -1.71 -1.00
C GLN A 318 -16.04 -0.86 -0.47
N VAL A 319 -15.76 -0.88 0.83
CA VAL A 319 -14.68 -0.06 1.42
C VAL A 319 -13.31 -0.48 0.89
N ARG A 320 -13.08 -1.80 0.77
CA ARG A 320 -11.86 -2.32 0.15
C ARG A 320 -11.73 -1.80 -1.28
N GLN A 321 -12.80 -1.85 -2.06
CA GLN A 321 -12.82 -1.41 -3.45
C GLN A 321 -12.56 0.09 -3.58
N ASP A 322 -13.14 0.92 -2.71
CA ASP A 322 -12.88 2.37 -2.67
C ASP A 322 -11.40 2.68 -2.39
N ILE A 323 -10.76 1.93 -1.48
CA ILE A 323 -9.33 2.06 -1.18
C ILE A 323 -8.47 1.66 -2.39
N ILE A 324 -8.81 0.56 -3.07
CA ILE A 324 -8.08 0.09 -4.25
C ILE A 324 -8.17 1.13 -5.38
N GLU A 325 -9.35 1.69 -5.63
CA GLU A 325 -9.54 2.75 -6.63
C GLU A 325 -8.72 3.98 -6.29
N ALA A 326 -8.74 4.44 -5.04
CA ALA A 326 -7.97 5.61 -4.60
C ALA A 326 -6.45 5.40 -4.72
N ASP A 327 -5.94 4.23 -4.34
CA ASP A 327 -4.51 3.91 -4.46
C ASP A 327 -4.08 3.80 -5.93
N ALA A 328 -4.91 3.20 -6.78
CA ALA A 328 -4.68 3.10 -8.22
C ALA A 328 -4.63 4.48 -8.87
N ASP A 329 -5.63 5.33 -8.62
CA ASP A 329 -5.72 6.68 -9.16
C ASP A 329 -4.51 7.54 -8.75
N LEU A 330 -4.05 7.42 -7.50
CA LEU A 330 -2.89 8.14 -7.01
C LEU A 330 -1.60 7.71 -7.71
N LEU A 331 -1.39 6.39 -7.87
CA LEU A 331 -0.23 5.83 -8.57
C LEU A 331 -0.25 6.22 -10.05
N ASP A 332 -1.40 6.09 -10.70
CA ASP A 332 -1.60 6.41 -12.12
C ASP A 332 -1.37 7.90 -12.39
N ALA A 333 -1.88 8.78 -11.51
CA ALA A 333 -1.66 10.21 -11.61
C ALA A 333 -0.17 10.56 -11.50
N TYR A 334 0.57 9.90 -10.61
CA TYR A 334 2.01 10.09 -10.48
C TYR A 334 2.76 9.59 -11.73
N LEU A 335 2.53 8.36 -12.16
CA LEU A 335 3.21 7.77 -13.33
C LEU A 335 2.89 8.53 -14.62
N SER A 336 1.63 8.96 -14.78
CA SER A 336 1.22 9.79 -15.93
C SER A 336 1.83 11.18 -15.92
N ARG A 337 2.14 11.73 -14.74
CA ARG A 337 2.76 13.06 -14.62
C ARG A 337 4.28 13.01 -14.79
N VAL A 338 4.91 11.90 -14.43
CA VAL A 338 6.38 11.81 -14.32
C VAL A 338 6.95 10.83 -15.34
N LEU A 339 6.59 9.55 -15.26
CA LEU A 339 7.19 8.50 -16.08
C LEU A 339 6.79 8.61 -17.55
N ILE A 340 5.49 8.78 -17.85
CA ILE A 340 5.00 8.81 -19.23
C ILE A 340 5.63 9.96 -20.02
N PRO A 341 5.66 11.22 -19.53
CA PRO A 341 6.33 12.30 -20.23
C PRO A 341 7.79 12.02 -20.53
N TRP A 342 8.53 11.36 -19.62
CA TRP A 342 9.93 11.01 -19.87
C TRP A 342 10.08 10.02 -21.03
N ILE A 343 9.24 8.98 -21.09
CA ILE A 343 9.23 8.02 -22.21
C ILE A 343 8.93 8.74 -23.52
N VAL A 344 7.93 9.62 -23.53
CA VAL A 344 7.51 10.35 -24.73
C VAL A 344 8.59 11.33 -25.19
N ASP A 345 9.09 12.18 -24.30
CA ASP A 345 10.06 13.23 -24.62
C ASP A 345 11.38 12.69 -25.17
N TYR A 346 11.78 11.47 -24.78
CA TYR A 346 12.98 10.85 -25.34
C TYR A 346 12.81 10.43 -26.80
N ASN A 347 11.58 10.20 -27.27
CA ASN A 347 11.30 9.55 -28.54
C ASN A 347 10.51 10.42 -29.52
N PHE A 348 9.71 11.38 -29.03
CA PHE A 348 8.80 12.19 -29.83
C PHE A 348 9.01 13.68 -29.53
N PRO A 349 9.75 14.41 -30.38
CA PRO A 349 9.97 15.84 -30.17
C PRO A 349 8.69 16.64 -30.43
N GLY A 350 8.53 17.75 -29.68
CA GLY A 350 7.44 18.71 -29.91
C GLY A 350 6.07 18.28 -29.39
N VAL A 351 5.98 17.20 -28.62
CA VAL A 351 4.74 16.77 -27.97
C VAL A 351 4.42 17.70 -26.80
N THR A 352 3.20 18.23 -26.77
CA THR A 352 2.71 19.13 -25.70
C THR A 352 1.57 18.54 -24.89
N SER A 353 1.14 17.32 -25.22
CA SER A 353 0.06 16.61 -24.54
C SER A 353 0.39 15.13 -24.47
N TYR A 354 0.34 14.59 -23.26
CA TYR A 354 0.85 13.26 -22.97
C TYR A 354 -0.28 12.25 -22.74
N PRO A 355 -0.10 10.98 -23.12
CA PRO A 355 -0.99 9.91 -22.73
C PRO A 355 -1.08 9.76 -21.20
N ARG A 356 -2.08 9.02 -20.74
CA ARG A 356 -2.27 8.73 -19.31
C ARG A 356 -2.39 7.24 -19.07
N LEU A 357 -1.73 6.77 -18.04
CA LEU A 357 -1.99 5.46 -17.47
C LEU A 357 -3.34 5.48 -16.78
N VAL A 358 -4.14 4.45 -17.02
CA VAL A 358 -5.39 4.20 -16.31
C VAL A 358 -5.45 2.73 -15.93
N THR A 359 -5.40 2.47 -14.63
CA THR A 359 -5.69 1.18 -14.02
C THR A 359 -7.21 1.05 -13.90
N HIS A 360 -7.77 -0.03 -14.45
CA HIS A 360 -9.19 -0.36 -14.40
C HIS A 360 -9.54 -0.96 -13.03
N ALA A 361 -9.32 -0.19 -11.98
CA ALA A 361 -9.54 -0.61 -10.60
C ALA A 361 -11.03 -0.78 -10.28
N GLY A 362 -11.88 0.03 -10.92
CA GLY A 362 -13.33 0.15 -10.70
C GLY A 362 -14.09 -1.17 -10.64
N LYS A 363 -15.25 -1.16 -9.96
CA LYS A 363 -16.17 -2.31 -9.98
C LYS A 363 -16.50 -2.67 -11.43
N LYS A 364 -16.32 -3.95 -11.78
CA LYS A 364 -16.83 -4.46 -13.06
C LYS A 364 -18.34 -4.22 -13.06
N PRO A 365 -18.89 -3.60 -14.13
CA PRO A 365 -20.31 -3.35 -14.21
C PRO A 365 -21.06 -4.69 -14.15
N ASP A 366 -22.13 -4.74 -13.35
CA ASP A 366 -23.06 -5.87 -13.38
C ASP A 366 -23.77 -5.84 -14.74
N LEU A 367 -23.29 -6.69 -15.66
CA LEU A 367 -23.82 -6.78 -17.01
C LEU A 367 -25.29 -7.21 -17.03
N PHE A 368 -25.76 -7.95 -16.01
CA PHE A 368 -27.16 -8.29 -15.90
C PHE A 368 -27.99 -7.05 -15.53
N ALA A 369 -27.61 -6.34 -14.47
CA ALA A 369 -28.28 -5.09 -14.11
C ALA A 369 -28.24 -4.06 -15.25
N ARG A 370 -27.10 -3.95 -15.94
CA ARG A 370 -26.93 -3.08 -17.11
C ARG A 370 -27.85 -3.48 -18.26
N SER A 371 -28.01 -4.77 -18.53
CA SER A 371 -28.90 -5.27 -19.59
C SER A 371 -30.37 -4.93 -19.34
N GLN A 372 -30.80 -4.89 -18.08
CA GLN A 372 -32.15 -4.45 -17.72
C GLN A 372 -32.32 -2.94 -17.99
N ILE A 373 -31.32 -2.12 -17.62
CA ILE A 373 -31.34 -0.67 -17.91
C ILE A 373 -31.36 -0.43 -19.43
N ASP A 374 -30.49 -1.10 -20.18
CA ASP A 374 -30.41 -0.95 -21.63
C ASP A 374 -31.73 -1.38 -22.30
N LYS A 375 -32.37 -2.46 -21.83
CA LYS A 375 -33.69 -2.89 -22.28
C LYS A 375 -34.73 -1.80 -22.06
N THR A 376 -34.80 -1.20 -20.87
CA THR A 376 -35.72 -0.10 -20.57
C THR A 376 -35.44 1.14 -21.43
N LEU A 377 -34.17 1.52 -21.61
CA LEU A 377 -33.79 2.67 -22.43
C LEU A 377 -34.21 2.51 -23.90
N VAL A 378 -34.00 1.34 -24.49
CA VAL A 378 -34.26 1.09 -25.91
C VAL A 378 -35.72 0.71 -26.17
N GLN A 379 -36.30 -0.18 -25.37
CA GLN A 379 -37.65 -0.72 -25.63
C GLN A 379 -38.77 0.11 -25.00
N GLU A 380 -38.58 0.64 -23.78
CA GLU A 380 -39.64 1.37 -23.07
C GLU A 380 -39.57 2.87 -23.33
N ILE A 381 -38.37 3.47 -23.23
CA ILE A 381 -38.17 4.91 -23.44
C ILE A 381 -38.03 5.24 -24.95
N GLY A 382 -37.53 4.30 -25.76
CA GLY A 382 -37.32 4.50 -27.19
C GLY A 382 -36.12 5.38 -27.52
N LEU A 383 -35.09 5.41 -26.65
CA LEU A 383 -33.87 6.18 -26.89
C LEU A 383 -33.13 5.61 -28.12
N PRO A 384 -32.82 6.41 -29.15
CA PRO A 384 -32.05 5.94 -30.29
C PRO A 384 -30.59 5.71 -29.86
N VAL A 385 -30.21 4.43 -29.76
CA VAL A 385 -28.87 3.98 -29.37
C VAL A 385 -28.21 3.25 -30.54
N ALA A 386 -26.96 3.57 -30.84
CA ALA A 386 -26.19 2.92 -31.90
C ALA A 386 -25.92 1.45 -31.56
N LYS A 387 -25.88 0.56 -32.57
CA LYS A 387 -25.52 -0.85 -32.35
C LYS A 387 -24.12 -1.00 -31.73
N SER A 388 -23.18 -0.15 -32.14
CA SER A 388 -21.80 -0.14 -31.63
C SER A 388 -21.72 -0.04 -30.11
N TYR A 389 -22.64 0.71 -29.49
CA TYR A 389 -22.73 0.82 -28.03
C TYR A 389 -22.85 -0.56 -27.36
N PHE A 390 -23.66 -1.47 -27.90
CA PHE A 390 -23.85 -2.81 -27.31
C PHE A 390 -22.61 -3.68 -27.47
N TYR A 391 -22.00 -3.68 -28.65
CA TYR A 391 -20.75 -4.42 -28.88
C TYR A 391 -19.62 -3.93 -27.97
N GLU A 392 -19.47 -2.62 -27.80
CA GLU A 392 -18.48 -2.02 -26.91
C GLU A 392 -18.79 -2.29 -25.43
N THR A 393 -20.04 -2.09 -24.99
CA THR A 393 -20.45 -2.23 -23.59
C THR A 393 -20.30 -3.66 -23.07
N TYR A 394 -20.59 -4.66 -23.91
CA TYR A 394 -20.53 -6.07 -23.54
C TYR A 394 -19.24 -6.76 -24.01
N GLY A 395 -18.30 -6.01 -24.60
CA GLY A 395 -17.01 -6.54 -25.05
C GLY A 395 -17.12 -7.59 -26.18
N LEU A 396 -18.14 -7.47 -27.02
CA LEU A 396 -18.39 -8.38 -28.14
C LEU A 396 -17.87 -7.77 -29.44
N PRO A 397 -17.14 -8.53 -30.28
CA PRO A 397 -16.74 -8.04 -31.59
C PRO A 397 -17.98 -7.82 -32.47
N GLN A 398 -17.97 -6.75 -33.26
CA GLN A 398 -18.97 -6.57 -34.31
C GLN A 398 -18.77 -7.64 -35.39
N PRO A 399 -19.83 -8.36 -35.79
CA PRO A 399 -19.72 -9.37 -36.83
C PRO A 399 -19.32 -8.73 -38.15
N THR A 400 -18.42 -9.40 -38.85
CA THR A 400 -17.99 -9.03 -40.20
C THR A 400 -18.98 -9.53 -41.26
N GLU A 401 -18.94 -8.94 -42.45
CA GLU A 401 -19.87 -9.31 -43.52
C GLU A 401 -19.68 -10.79 -43.93
N GLY A 402 -20.75 -11.59 -43.79
CA GLY A 402 -20.72 -13.03 -44.08
C GLY A 402 -20.37 -13.93 -42.88
N GLU A 403 -20.12 -13.36 -41.70
CA GLU A 403 -19.88 -14.13 -40.48
C GLU A 403 -21.17 -14.76 -39.96
N GLU A 404 -21.08 -16.01 -39.49
CA GLU A 404 -22.24 -16.75 -38.99
C GLU A 404 -22.69 -16.16 -37.64
N VAL A 405 -23.89 -15.58 -37.61
CA VAL A 405 -24.45 -14.91 -36.42
C VAL A 405 -25.60 -15.70 -35.81
N VAL A 406 -25.69 -15.68 -34.47
CA VAL A 406 -26.83 -16.24 -33.75
C VAL A 406 -28.02 -15.27 -33.88
N SER A 407 -29.04 -15.63 -34.67
CA SER A 407 -30.27 -14.83 -34.76
C SER A 407 -31.18 -15.11 -33.56
N GLY A 408 -31.47 -14.08 -32.76
CA GLY A 408 -32.43 -14.19 -31.66
C GLY A 408 -33.84 -14.51 -32.18
N GLY A 409 -34.39 -15.65 -31.75
CA GLY A 409 -35.75 -16.07 -32.10
C GLY A 409 -36.79 -15.14 -31.47
N GLY A 410 -37.20 -14.10 -32.20
CA GLY A 410 -38.41 -13.34 -31.90
C GLY A 410 -39.62 -14.09 -32.45
N GLN A 411 -40.45 -14.65 -31.57
CA GLN A 411 -41.84 -14.95 -31.92
C GLN A 411 -42.52 -13.65 -32.35
N GLN A 412 -42.85 -13.58 -33.64
CA GLN A 412 -43.88 -12.67 -34.14
C GLN A 412 -45.22 -13.26 -33.73
N ASP A 413 -45.96 -12.53 -32.90
CA ASP A 413 -47.43 -12.59 -32.90
C ASP A 413 -47.96 -11.38 -33.69
#